data_AF-A0A1I3T8A6-F1
#
_entry.id   AF-A0A1I3T8A6-F1
#
_cell.length_a   1.000
_cell.length_b   1.000
_cell.length_c   1.000
_cell.angle_alpha   90.00
_cell.angle_beta   90.00
_cell.angle_gamma   90.00
#
_symmetry.space_group_name_H-M   'P 1'
#
loop_
_entity.id
_entity.type
_entity.pdbx_description
1 polymer ?
#
loop_
_entity_poly.entity_id
_entity_poly.type
_entity_poly.pdbx_seq_one_letter_code
_entity_poly.pdbx_strand_id
1 'polypeptide(L)'
;MKYSKEDIFQMLISQYQFAIEFDPVVVKGMDFNYESSIFDWRDACDLVNPKKLAKIYHKEFKIDRPLSELEDILINEDTRTVSDFCEYISKYAERENIEPIKLLGQNCQTASIFRTLKQNLTEKGADTTELKPSSEINPFFLKYGGLLIDEVNRIAPGTMKEFEFKSHKLSRIGRNIMFIGIFTMIGIWWIWSFNWWLTLPIIIGIVIFQFGDKKQPEKLNLGGFQNFRELIYGMENKLKKAST
;
A
#
# COMPACT_ATOMS: atom_id res chain seq x y z
N MET A 1 -1.66 -23.69 -2.78
CA MET A 1 -2.20 -23.55 -1.41
C MET A 1 -3.17 -22.39 -1.42
N LYS A 2 -4.34 -22.47 -0.78
CA LYS A 2 -5.28 -21.34 -0.76
C LYS A 2 -4.89 -20.31 0.29
N TYR A 3 -5.25 -19.04 0.08
CA TYR A 3 -5.23 -18.08 1.17
C TYR A 3 -6.28 -18.46 2.20
N SER A 4 -5.99 -18.28 3.48
CA SER A 4 -7.02 -18.31 4.51
C SER A 4 -7.85 -17.02 4.50
N LYS A 5 -9.00 -17.03 5.16
CA LYS A 5 -9.80 -15.81 5.37
C LYS A 5 -8.99 -14.73 6.09
N GLU A 6 -8.21 -15.14 7.09
CA GLU A 6 -7.31 -14.28 7.86
C GLU A 6 -6.20 -13.69 7.00
N ASP A 7 -5.62 -14.46 6.08
CA ASP A 7 -4.63 -13.95 5.14
C ASP A 7 -5.20 -12.76 4.34
N ILE A 8 -6.40 -12.90 3.78
CA ILE A 8 -7.03 -11.83 2.99
C ILE A 8 -7.32 -10.61 3.87
N PHE A 9 -7.86 -10.82 5.07
CA PHE A 9 -8.14 -9.73 5.99
C PHE A 9 -6.85 -8.97 6.38
N GLN A 10 -5.75 -9.68 6.59
CA GLN A 10 -4.45 -9.06 6.86
C GLN A 10 -3.90 -8.28 5.67
N MET A 11 -4.16 -8.70 4.43
CA MET A 11 -3.82 -7.88 3.26
C MET A 11 -4.60 -6.56 3.27
N LEU A 12 -5.90 -6.60 3.58
CA LEU A 12 -6.74 -5.41 3.65
C LEU A 12 -6.26 -4.45 4.75
N ILE A 13 -5.96 -4.96 5.95
CA ILE A 13 -5.39 -4.15 7.04
C ILE A 13 -4.08 -3.50 6.58
N SER A 14 -3.15 -4.27 6.02
CA SER A 14 -1.87 -3.75 5.55
C SER A 14 -2.04 -2.69 4.45
N GLN A 15 -2.99 -2.87 3.54
CA GLN A 15 -3.33 -1.87 2.52
C GLN A 15 -3.91 -0.59 3.14
N TYR A 16 -4.84 -0.70 4.08
CA TYR A 16 -5.40 0.44 4.80
C TYR A 16 -4.33 1.21 5.58
N GLN A 17 -3.49 0.52 6.34
CA GLN A 17 -2.39 1.13 7.12
C GLN A 17 -1.35 1.81 6.22
N PHE A 18 -1.12 1.27 5.02
CA PHE A 18 -0.31 1.97 4.02
C PHE A 18 -1.06 3.21 3.51
N ALA A 19 -2.33 3.07 3.13
CA ALA A 19 -3.09 4.15 2.51
C ALA A 19 -3.29 5.35 3.45
N ILE A 20 -3.53 5.15 4.75
CA ILE A 20 -3.66 6.27 5.72
C ILE A 20 -2.40 7.15 5.79
N GLU A 21 -1.22 6.62 5.49
CA GLU A 21 0.04 7.38 5.56
C GLU A 21 0.37 8.11 4.25
N PHE A 22 -0.12 7.60 3.11
CA PHE A 22 0.30 8.07 1.79
C PHE A 22 -0.84 8.66 0.93
N ASP A 23 -2.10 8.37 1.25
CA ASP A 23 -3.27 8.88 0.54
C ASP A 23 -4.02 9.90 1.41
N PRO A 24 -4.12 11.18 1.00
CA PRO A 24 -4.80 12.21 1.77
C PRO A 24 -6.33 12.07 1.80
N VAL A 25 -6.94 11.23 0.96
CA VAL A 25 -8.40 11.05 0.87
C VAL A 25 -8.88 9.96 1.83
N VAL A 26 -7.99 9.05 2.24
CA VAL A 26 -8.33 7.94 3.13
C VAL A 26 -8.67 8.44 4.54
N VAL A 27 -9.78 7.94 5.07
CA VAL A 27 -10.27 8.27 6.41
C VAL A 27 -9.43 7.55 7.46
N LYS A 28 -8.80 8.32 8.37
CA LYS A 28 -8.00 7.77 9.47
C LYS A 28 -8.90 7.36 10.65
N GLY A 29 -8.52 6.27 11.32
CA GLY A 29 -9.12 5.86 12.59
C GLY A 29 -10.38 5.02 12.47
N MET A 30 -10.70 4.49 11.29
CA MET A 30 -11.70 3.44 11.14
C MET A 30 -11.36 2.23 12.03
N ASP A 31 -12.36 1.73 12.77
CA ASP A 31 -12.29 0.43 13.45
C ASP A 31 -12.52 -0.67 12.42
N PHE A 32 -11.44 -1.07 11.74
CA PHE A 32 -11.50 -1.98 10.60
C PHE A 32 -11.43 -3.44 11.07
N ASN A 33 -12.58 -4.12 11.02
CA ASN A 33 -12.78 -5.50 11.48
C ASN A 33 -13.61 -6.31 10.46
N TYR A 34 -13.93 -7.57 10.78
CA TYR A 34 -14.68 -8.43 9.87
C TYR A 34 -16.13 -7.98 9.69
N GLU A 35 -16.71 -7.39 10.73
CA GLU A 35 -18.09 -6.93 10.80
C GLU A 35 -18.29 -5.57 10.10
N SER A 36 -17.21 -4.85 9.79
CA SER A 36 -17.25 -3.64 8.99
C SER A 36 -18.03 -3.89 7.70
N SER A 37 -18.97 -2.99 7.38
CA SER A 37 -19.71 -3.09 6.13
C SER A 37 -18.77 -2.89 4.94
N ILE A 38 -19.15 -3.43 3.78
CA ILE A 38 -18.42 -3.15 2.54
C ILE A 38 -18.48 -1.65 2.21
N PHE A 39 -19.58 -0.96 2.56
CA PHE A 39 -19.71 0.48 2.41
C PHE A 39 -18.61 1.20 3.21
N ASP A 40 -18.53 0.97 4.52
CA ASP A 40 -17.57 1.65 5.40
C ASP A 40 -16.13 1.41 4.93
N TRP A 41 -15.81 0.17 4.55
CA TRP A 41 -14.49 -0.16 4.02
C TRP A 41 -14.16 0.61 2.73
N ARG A 42 -15.08 0.61 1.76
CA ARG A 42 -14.87 1.25 0.46
C ARG A 42 -14.82 2.77 0.58
N ASP A 43 -15.68 3.36 1.39
CA ASP A 43 -15.72 4.80 1.65
C ASP A 43 -14.44 5.25 2.38
N ALA A 44 -14.07 4.57 3.46
CA ALA A 44 -12.89 4.93 4.24
C ALA A 44 -11.58 4.83 3.42
N CYS A 45 -11.51 3.87 2.49
CA CYS A 45 -10.32 3.64 1.67
C CYS A 45 -10.37 4.31 0.28
N ASP A 46 -11.38 5.15 -0.01
CA ASP A 46 -11.62 5.78 -1.32
C ASP A 46 -11.50 4.77 -2.49
N LEU A 47 -12.12 3.60 -2.32
CA LEU A 47 -12.03 2.52 -3.30
C LEU A 47 -12.88 2.82 -4.52
N VAL A 48 -12.37 2.39 -5.68
CA VAL A 48 -13.10 2.46 -6.95
C VAL A 48 -14.45 1.72 -6.88
N ASN A 49 -15.35 2.06 -7.81
CA ASN A 49 -16.68 1.44 -7.90
C ASN A 49 -16.64 -0.11 -7.94
N PRO A 50 -17.72 -0.79 -7.48
CA PRO A 50 -17.79 -2.24 -7.30
C PRO A 50 -17.29 -3.05 -8.50
N LYS A 51 -17.75 -2.69 -9.70
CA LYS A 51 -17.41 -3.41 -10.93
C LYS A 51 -15.93 -3.35 -11.24
N LYS A 52 -15.32 -2.16 -11.08
CA LYS A 52 -13.88 -1.98 -11.29
C LYS A 52 -13.08 -2.68 -10.20
N LEU A 53 -13.53 -2.60 -8.95
CA LEU A 53 -12.89 -3.24 -7.81
C LEU A 53 -12.90 -4.77 -7.93
N ALA A 54 -14.04 -5.36 -8.30
CA ALA A 54 -14.16 -6.78 -8.59
C ALA A 54 -13.17 -7.23 -9.66
N LYS A 55 -13.04 -6.44 -10.73
CA LYS A 55 -12.13 -6.74 -11.85
C LYS A 55 -10.67 -6.70 -11.43
N ILE A 56 -10.30 -5.75 -10.57
CA ILE A 56 -8.95 -5.66 -10.00
C ILE A 56 -8.64 -6.93 -9.20
N TYR A 57 -9.49 -7.29 -8.24
CA TYR A 57 -9.25 -8.47 -7.40
C TYR A 57 -9.30 -9.79 -8.19
N HIS A 58 -10.19 -9.94 -9.17
CA HIS A 58 -10.17 -11.11 -10.05
C HIS A 58 -8.85 -11.24 -10.81
N LYS A 59 -8.33 -10.12 -11.34
CA LYS A 59 -7.04 -10.11 -12.05
C LYS A 59 -5.88 -10.41 -11.11
N GLU A 60 -5.84 -9.78 -9.95
CA GLU A 60 -4.74 -9.90 -8.99
C GLU A 60 -4.65 -11.30 -8.37
N PHE A 61 -5.80 -11.89 -8.03
CA PHE A 61 -5.90 -13.23 -7.46
C PHE A 61 -6.08 -14.34 -8.50
N LYS A 62 -6.12 -13.99 -9.79
CA LYS A 62 -6.35 -14.92 -10.92
C LYS A 62 -7.60 -15.80 -10.69
N ILE A 63 -8.68 -15.18 -10.22
CA ILE A 63 -9.93 -15.89 -9.91
C ILE A 63 -10.65 -16.24 -11.22
N ASP A 64 -10.81 -17.53 -11.48
CA ASP A 64 -11.55 -18.06 -12.63
C ASP A 64 -13.02 -18.33 -12.25
N ARG A 65 -13.75 -17.25 -11.95
CA ARG A 65 -15.18 -17.27 -11.59
C ARG A 65 -15.91 -16.13 -12.31
N PRO A 66 -17.24 -16.19 -12.46
CA PRO A 66 -18.00 -15.05 -12.97
C PRO A 66 -17.73 -13.79 -12.15
N LEU A 67 -17.37 -12.69 -12.81
CA LEU A 67 -17.10 -11.40 -12.17
C LEU A 67 -18.28 -10.93 -11.30
N SER A 68 -19.50 -11.25 -11.74
CA SER A 68 -20.75 -10.92 -11.06
C SER A 68 -20.85 -11.49 -9.64
N GLU A 69 -20.18 -12.61 -9.34
CA GLU A 69 -20.22 -13.19 -7.98
C GLU A 69 -19.55 -12.25 -6.96
N LEU A 70 -18.40 -11.64 -7.30
CA LEU A 70 -17.74 -10.67 -6.43
C LEU A 70 -18.39 -9.29 -6.52
N GLU A 71 -18.83 -8.89 -7.72
CA GLU A 71 -19.54 -7.63 -7.92
C GLU A 71 -20.80 -7.55 -7.06
N ASP A 72 -21.57 -8.64 -6.93
CA ASP A 72 -22.76 -8.70 -6.07
C ASP A 72 -22.42 -8.47 -4.59
N ILE A 73 -21.33 -9.05 -4.08
CA ILE A 73 -20.85 -8.78 -2.71
C ILE A 73 -20.52 -7.29 -2.54
N LEU A 74 -19.91 -6.69 -3.55
CA LEU A 74 -19.45 -5.30 -3.50
C LEU A 74 -20.55 -4.26 -3.73
N ILE A 75 -21.64 -4.63 -4.42
CA ILE A 75 -22.83 -3.78 -4.67
C ILE A 75 -23.77 -3.79 -3.46
N ASN A 76 -23.95 -4.93 -2.81
CA ASN A 76 -24.84 -5.07 -1.65
C ASN A 76 -24.17 -4.54 -0.36
N GLU A 77 -23.61 -3.34 -0.44
CA GLU A 77 -22.59 -2.81 0.46
C GLU A 77 -23.06 -2.57 1.90
N ASP A 78 -24.36 -2.32 2.08
CA ASP A 78 -25.00 -2.13 3.39
C ASP A 78 -25.32 -3.44 4.13
N THR A 79 -25.38 -4.56 3.40
CA THR A 79 -25.80 -5.87 3.95
C THR A 79 -24.68 -6.90 3.99
N ARG A 80 -23.61 -6.63 3.25
CA ARG A 80 -22.40 -7.46 3.17
C ARG A 80 -21.29 -6.83 3.99
N THR A 81 -20.40 -7.69 4.44
CA THR A 81 -19.32 -7.33 5.34
C THR A 81 -17.96 -7.64 4.71
N VAL A 82 -16.89 -7.09 5.29
CA VAL A 82 -15.51 -7.46 4.96
C VAL A 82 -15.31 -8.97 5.11
N SER A 83 -15.96 -9.59 6.09
CA SER A 83 -16.05 -11.04 6.27
C SER A 83 -16.45 -11.79 5.00
N ASP A 84 -17.55 -11.37 4.33
CA ASP A 84 -18.06 -11.98 3.10
C ASP A 84 -17.04 -11.87 1.97
N PHE A 85 -16.39 -10.71 1.84
CA PHE A 85 -15.34 -10.49 0.85
C PHE A 85 -14.14 -11.41 1.10
N CYS A 86 -13.63 -11.46 2.33
CA CYS A 86 -12.50 -12.32 2.70
C CYS A 86 -12.82 -13.81 2.48
N GLU A 87 -14.04 -14.26 2.77
CA GLU A 87 -14.50 -15.62 2.49
C GLU A 87 -14.54 -15.91 0.99
N TYR A 88 -15.08 -15.01 0.19
CA TYR A 88 -15.12 -15.18 -1.26
C TYR A 88 -13.71 -15.31 -1.84
N ILE A 89 -12.82 -14.37 -1.52
CA ILE A 89 -11.46 -14.38 -2.05
C ILE A 89 -10.70 -15.62 -1.57
N SER A 90 -10.71 -15.93 -0.27
CA SER A 90 -10.00 -17.11 0.26
C SER A 90 -10.50 -18.44 -0.34
N LYS A 91 -11.77 -18.53 -0.70
CA LYS A 91 -12.35 -19.72 -1.34
C LYS A 91 -11.78 -19.98 -2.74
N TYR A 92 -11.47 -18.95 -3.52
CA TYR A 92 -11.09 -19.09 -4.93
C TYR A 92 -9.65 -18.68 -5.24
N ALA A 93 -9.03 -17.84 -4.42
CA ALA A 93 -7.68 -17.36 -4.62
C ALA A 93 -6.65 -18.40 -4.15
N GLU A 94 -5.65 -18.62 -5.00
CA GLU A 94 -4.50 -19.45 -4.67
C GLU A 94 -3.27 -18.61 -4.38
N ARG A 95 -2.58 -18.97 -3.31
CA ARG A 95 -1.26 -18.46 -2.95
C ARG A 95 -0.20 -19.22 -3.73
N GLU A 96 0.76 -18.45 -4.25
CA GLU A 96 1.97 -18.99 -4.86
C GLU A 96 2.72 -19.86 -3.83
N ASN A 97 3.05 -21.08 -4.23
CA ASN A 97 3.78 -21.99 -3.36
C ASN A 97 5.29 -21.77 -3.52
N ILE A 98 5.92 -21.18 -2.50
CA ILE A 98 7.36 -20.88 -2.51
C ILE A 98 8.11 -22.01 -1.83
N GLU A 99 8.57 -22.98 -2.61
CA GLU A 99 9.37 -24.09 -2.13
C GLU A 99 10.79 -23.66 -1.74
N PRO A 100 11.40 -24.24 -0.69
CA PRO A 100 12.79 -23.97 -0.34
C PRO A 100 13.73 -24.31 -1.49
N ILE A 101 14.71 -23.44 -1.77
CA ILE A 101 15.78 -23.74 -2.73
C ILE A 101 17.00 -24.29 -2.02
N LYS A 102 17.76 -25.15 -2.71
CA LYS A 102 19.00 -25.72 -2.15
C LYS A 102 20.17 -24.76 -2.38
N LEU A 103 20.77 -24.27 -1.28
CA LEU A 103 21.98 -23.46 -1.30
C LEU A 103 23.06 -24.16 -0.46
N LEU A 104 24.23 -24.39 -1.06
CA LEU A 104 25.35 -25.08 -0.40
C LEU A 104 24.96 -26.39 0.28
N GLY A 105 24.04 -27.15 -0.33
CA GLY A 105 23.56 -28.42 0.19
C GLY A 105 22.38 -28.36 1.17
N GLN A 106 21.99 -27.17 1.65
CA GLN A 106 20.91 -26.98 2.62
C GLN A 106 19.66 -26.35 1.97
N ASN A 107 18.48 -26.75 2.43
CA ASN A 107 17.22 -26.11 2.02
C ASN A 107 17.10 -24.73 2.69
N CYS A 108 16.91 -23.69 1.89
CA CYS A 108 16.89 -22.31 2.35
C CYS A 108 15.60 -21.61 1.90
N GLN A 109 14.65 -21.47 2.83
CA GLN A 109 13.36 -20.82 2.58
C GLN A 109 13.51 -19.31 2.38
N THR A 110 14.39 -18.66 3.14
CA THR A 110 14.60 -17.21 3.04
C THR A 110 15.16 -16.82 1.67
N ALA A 111 16.03 -17.66 1.09
CA ALA A 111 16.53 -17.43 -0.26
C ALA A 111 15.47 -17.61 -1.34
N SER A 112 14.57 -18.59 -1.20
CA SER A 112 13.46 -18.76 -2.15
C SER A 112 12.46 -17.61 -2.06
N ILE A 113 12.11 -17.15 -0.85
CA ILE A 113 11.27 -15.96 -0.66
C ILE A 113 11.93 -14.72 -1.29
N PHE A 114 13.21 -14.45 -0.99
CA PHE A 114 13.91 -13.30 -1.56
C PHE A 114 13.93 -13.33 -3.08
N ARG A 115 14.21 -14.50 -3.66
CA ARG A 115 14.26 -14.69 -5.12
C ARG A 115 12.88 -14.43 -5.74
N THR A 116 11.82 -14.98 -5.16
CA THR A 116 10.44 -14.82 -5.63
C THR A 116 10.00 -13.36 -5.54
N LEU A 117 10.21 -12.70 -4.39
CA LEU A 117 9.92 -11.28 -4.21
C LEU A 117 10.66 -10.43 -5.24
N LYS A 118 11.96 -10.64 -5.41
CA LYS A 118 12.78 -9.90 -6.39
C LYS A 118 12.29 -10.11 -7.82
N GLN A 119 11.94 -11.35 -8.19
CA GLN A 119 11.41 -11.67 -9.51
C GLN A 119 10.07 -10.96 -9.75
N ASN A 120 9.10 -11.11 -8.84
CA ASN A 120 7.76 -10.52 -8.99
C ASN A 120 7.81 -8.99 -9.04
N LEU A 121 8.68 -8.36 -8.24
CA LEU A 121 8.93 -6.91 -8.31
C LEU A 121 9.49 -6.49 -9.68
N THR A 122 10.42 -7.27 -10.24
CA THR A 122 11.01 -7.00 -11.55
C THR A 122 9.98 -7.12 -12.67
N GLU A 123 9.15 -8.16 -12.63
CA GLU A 123 8.06 -8.38 -13.59
C GLU A 123 7.01 -7.26 -13.52
N LYS A 124 6.81 -6.66 -12.35
CA LYS A 124 5.95 -5.47 -12.14
C LYS A 124 6.63 -4.13 -12.48
N GLY A 125 7.86 -4.16 -12.98
CA GLY A 125 8.58 -2.97 -13.48
C GLY A 125 9.45 -2.26 -12.45
N ALA A 126 9.66 -2.82 -11.25
CA ALA A 126 10.63 -2.28 -10.31
C ALA A 126 12.06 -2.64 -10.75
N ASP A 127 12.97 -1.69 -10.68
CA ASP A 127 14.40 -1.96 -10.86
C ASP A 127 14.98 -2.66 -9.64
N THR A 128 15.32 -3.95 -9.80
CA THR A 128 15.89 -4.78 -8.73
C THR A 128 17.33 -5.22 -9.00
N THR A 129 17.98 -4.66 -10.03
CA THR A 129 19.32 -5.09 -10.49
C THR A 129 20.32 -5.19 -9.33
N GLU A 130 20.45 -4.11 -8.55
CA GLU A 130 21.34 -4.03 -7.38
C GLU A 130 20.71 -4.48 -6.06
N LEU A 131 19.48 -4.99 -6.08
CA LEU A 131 18.77 -5.40 -4.87
C LEU A 131 19.39 -6.67 -4.28
N LYS A 132 19.85 -6.56 -3.03
CA LYS A 132 20.48 -7.60 -2.22
C LYS A 132 19.75 -7.72 -0.87
N PRO A 133 19.88 -8.85 -0.14
CA PRO A 133 19.27 -8.96 1.18
C PRO A 133 19.77 -7.89 2.17
N SER A 134 21.01 -7.41 2.03
CA SER A 134 21.56 -6.34 2.86
C SER A 134 21.17 -4.94 2.42
N SER A 135 20.45 -4.78 1.30
CA SER A 135 19.99 -3.46 0.85
C SER A 135 19.01 -2.89 1.85
N GLU A 136 19.16 -1.60 2.16
CA GLU A 136 18.20 -0.85 2.96
C GLU A 136 16.83 -0.81 2.25
N ILE A 137 15.74 -0.95 3.01
CA ILE A 137 14.39 -0.97 2.43
C ILE A 137 13.97 0.43 2.01
N ASN A 138 14.27 1.45 2.82
CA ASN A 138 13.76 2.80 2.66
C ASN A 138 14.01 3.42 1.26
N PRO A 139 15.23 3.37 0.70
CA PRO A 139 15.47 3.90 -0.65
C PRO A 139 14.64 3.19 -1.73
N PHE A 140 14.46 1.87 -1.62
CA PHE A 140 13.64 1.11 -2.56
C PHE A 140 12.16 1.43 -2.41
N PHE A 141 11.68 1.50 -1.16
CA PHE A 141 10.29 1.81 -0.84
C PHE A 141 9.88 3.21 -1.31
N LEU A 142 10.74 4.23 -1.18
CA LEU A 142 10.42 5.57 -1.69
C LEU A 142 10.18 5.60 -3.20
N LYS A 143 10.77 4.67 -3.96
CA LYS A 143 10.60 4.59 -5.41
C LYS A 143 9.49 3.62 -5.84
N TYR A 144 9.33 2.51 -5.12
CA TYR A 144 8.48 1.39 -5.52
C TYR A 144 7.58 0.88 -4.38
N GLY A 145 7.26 1.71 -3.39
CA GLY A 145 6.58 1.32 -2.16
C GLY A 145 5.26 0.59 -2.38
N GLY A 146 4.40 1.10 -3.26
CA GLY A 146 3.15 0.43 -3.62
C GLY A 146 3.37 -0.99 -4.17
N LEU A 147 4.37 -1.19 -5.03
CA LEU A 147 4.71 -2.51 -5.57
C LEU A 147 5.28 -3.44 -4.48
N LEU A 148 6.11 -2.91 -3.58
CA LEU A 148 6.69 -3.67 -2.48
C LEU A 148 5.60 -4.17 -1.52
N ILE A 149 4.69 -3.28 -1.11
CA ILE A 149 3.60 -3.64 -0.18
C ILE A 149 2.67 -4.66 -0.80
N ASP A 150 2.26 -4.44 -2.05
CA ASP A 150 1.41 -5.37 -2.77
C ASP A 150 2.06 -6.76 -2.84
N GLU A 151 3.33 -6.86 -3.23
CA GLU A 151 3.99 -8.15 -3.38
C GLU A 151 4.27 -8.85 -2.05
N VAL A 152 4.67 -8.10 -1.02
CA VAL A 152 4.84 -8.66 0.33
C VAL A 152 3.51 -9.18 0.86
N ASN A 153 2.41 -8.44 0.66
CA ASN A 153 1.08 -8.86 1.09
C ASN A 153 0.61 -10.11 0.36
N ARG A 154 0.90 -10.25 -0.94
CA ARG A 154 0.58 -11.46 -1.71
C ARG A 154 1.37 -12.68 -1.22
N ILE A 155 2.67 -12.53 -1.01
CA ILE A 155 3.53 -13.64 -0.59
C ILE A 155 3.27 -14.02 0.88
N ALA A 156 3.32 -13.05 1.78
CA ALA A 156 3.28 -13.25 3.23
C ALA A 156 2.38 -12.19 3.91
N PRO A 157 1.05 -12.37 3.84
CA PRO A 157 0.07 -11.44 4.37
C PRO A 157 0.34 -11.01 5.83
N GLY A 158 0.17 -9.72 6.10
CA GLY A 158 0.36 -9.16 7.44
C GLY A 158 1.79 -9.17 7.94
N THR A 159 2.79 -9.23 7.04
CA THR A 159 4.20 -8.99 7.40
C THR A 159 4.44 -7.51 7.67
N MET A 160 3.94 -6.62 6.80
CA MET A 160 4.10 -5.17 6.92
C MET A 160 2.76 -4.54 7.34
N LYS A 161 2.61 -4.23 8.62
CA LYS A 161 1.34 -3.69 9.16
C LYS A 161 1.45 -2.27 9.71
N GLU A 162 2.67 -1.84 10.04
CA GLU A 162 2.91 -0.55 10.68
C GLU A 162 3.69 0.33 9.73
N PHE A 163 3.17 1.53 9.49
CA PHE A 163 3.79 2.54 8.65
C PHE A 163 3.86 3.83 9.44
N GLU A 164 5.05 4.42 9.47
CA GLU A 164 5.19 5.79 9.95
C GLU A 164 5.89 6.60 8.87
N PHE A 165 5.19 7.57 8.31
CA PHE A 165 5.75 8.48 7.32
C PHE A 165 5.69 9.93 7.80
N LYS A 166 6.83 10.60 7.76
CA LYS A 166 6.89 12.05 8.01
C LYS A 166 7.72 12.74 6.95
N SER A 167 7.04 13.46 6.06
CA SER A 167 7.66 14.28 5.02
C SER A 167 8.67 15.28 5.60
N HIS A 168 9.70 15.62 4.83
CA HIS A 168 10.70 16.62 5.20
C HIS A 168 10.07 17.98 5.54
N LYS A 169 10.62 18.73 6.53
CA LYS A 169 10.04 20.04 6.96
C LYS A 169 9.85 21.02 5.81
N LEU A 170 10.80 21.06 4.88
CA LEU A 170 10.73 21.95 3.71
C LEU A 170 9.51 21.66 2.85
N SER A 171 9.18 20.38 2.62
CA SER A 171 7.97 20.01 1.86
C SER A 171 6.73 20.58 2.56
N ARG A 172 6.65 20.39 3.88
CA ARG A 172 5.53 20.90 4.70
C ARG A 172 5.45 22.43 4.72
N ILE A 173 6.59 23.13 4.80
CA ILE A 173 6.65 24.60 4.73
C ILE A 173 6.17 25.09 3.35
N GLY A 174 6.70 24.51 2.27
CA GLY A 174 6.31 24.86 0.91
C GLY A 174 4.82 24.68 0.66
N ARG A 175 4.26 23.56 1.12
CA ARG A 175 2.82 23.27 1.06
C ARG A 175 1.99 24.31 1.84
N ASN A 176 2.41 24.68 3.04
CA ASN A 176 1.71 25.70 3.84
C ASN A 176 1.75 27.08 3.15
N ILE A 177 2.90 27.49 2.61
CA ILE A 177 3.05 28.74 1.85
C ILE A 177 2.12 28.72 0.62
N MET A 178 2.08 27.60 -0.10
CA MET A 178 1.22 27.42 -1.27
C MET A 178 -0.26 27.60 -0.92
N PHE A 179 -0.76 26.91 0.12
CA PHE A 179 -2.16 27.02 0.52
C PHE A 179 -2.52 28.42 1.03
N ILE A 180 -1.66 29.04 1.85
CA ILE A 180 -1.86 30.42 2.31
C ILE A 180 -1.96 31.35 1.10
N GLY A 181 -1.07 31.20 0.11
CA GLY A 181 -1.11 31.98 -1.13
C GLY A 181 -2.40 31.81 -1.94
N ILE A 182 -2.95 30.58 -2.00
CA ILE A 182 -4.23 30.31 -2.68
C ILE A 182 -5.37 31.02 -1.93
N PHE A 183 -5.45 30.88 -0.61
CA PHE A 183 -6.52 31.51 0.17
C PHE A 183 -6.46 33.05 0.14
N THR A 184 -5.26 33.63 0.20
CA THR A 184 -5.12 35.10 0.08
C THR A 184 -5.49 35.59 -1.31
N MET A 185 -5.13 34.86 -2.36
CA MET A 185 -5.53 35.20 -3.74
C MET A 185 -7.05 35.18 -3.91
N ILE A 186 -7.73 34.13 -3.40
CA ILE A 186 -9.20 34.03 -3.44
C ILE A 186 -9.85 35.18 -2.65
N GLY A 187 -9.36 35.45 -1.44
CA GLY A 187 -9.90 36.52 -0.60
C GLY A 187 -9.73 37.91 -1.20
N ILE A 188 -8.57 38.20 -1.81
CA ILE A 188 -8.32 39.51 -2.46
C ILE A 188 -9.12 39.64 -3.74
N TRP A 189 -9.28 38.58 -4.54
CA TRP A 189 -10.11 38.62 -5.75
C TRP A 189 -11.59 38.92 -5.43
N TRP A 190 -12.08 38.51 -4.26
CA TRP A 190 -13.44 38.87 -3.80
C TRP A 190 -13.60 40.35 -3.42
N ILE A 191 -12.53 41.05 -3.05
CA ILE A 191 -12.59 42.43 -2.54
C ILE A 191 -12.11 43.43 -3.60
N TRP A 192 -11.09 43.07 -4.38
CA TRP A 192 -10.38 43.93 -5.34
C TRP A 192 -10.19 43.23 -6.69
N SER A 193 -9.86 43.98 -7.75
CA SER A 193 -9.50 43.41 -9.05
C SER A 193 -8.28 42.49 -8.94
N PHE A 194 -8.34 41.34 -9.61
CA PHE A 194 -7.27 40.35 -9.64
C PHE A 194 -5.91 40.95 -10.02
N ASN A 195 -4.84 40.53 -9.33
CA ASN A 195 -3.47 40.93 -9.60
C ASN A 195 -2.55 39.71 -9.66
N TRP A 196 -1.81 39.56 -10.76
CA TRP A 196 -0.86 38.47 -10.97
C TRP A 196 0.25 38.38 -9.92
N TRP A 197 0.58 39.46 -9.21
CA TRP A 197 1.54 39.40 -8.10
C TRP A 197 1.08 38.48 -6.96
N LEU A 198 -0.23 38.20 -6.85
CA LEU A 198 -0.79 37.27 -5.85
C LEU A 198 -0.40 35.81 -6.11
N THR A 199 0.09 35.47 -7.31
CA THR A 199 0.52 34.09 -7.62
C THR A 199 1.95 33.80 -7.16
N LEU A 200 2.77 34.81 -6.86
CA LEU A 200 4.15 34.62 -6.38
C LEU A 200 4.28 33.71 -5.16
N PRO A 201 3.54 33.90 -4.05
CA PRO A 201 3.63 33.00 -2.90
C PRO A 201 3.27 31.56 -3.28
N ILE A 202 2.32 31.35 -4.20
CA ILE A 202 1.93 30.03 -4.68
C ILE A 202 3.11 29.37 -5.41
N ILE A 203 3.74 30.08 -6.35
CA ILE A 203 4.90 29.60 -7.11
C ILE A 203 6.07 29.29 -6.16
N ILE A 204 6.39 30.19 -5.23
CA ILE A 204 7.45 29.99 -4.24
C ILE A 204 7.15 28.75 -3.37
N GLY A 205 5.91 28.60 -2.92
CA GLY A 205 5.45 27.43 -2.17
C GLY A 205 5.63 26.13 -2.93
N ILE A 206 5.25 26.09 -4.22
CA ILE A 206 5.43 24.93 -5.10
C ILE A 206 6.91 24.56 -5.24
N VAL A 207 7.78 25.54 -5.48
CA VAL A 207 9.23 25.29 -5.63
C VAL A 207 9.82 24.73 -4.33
N ILE A 208 9.52 25.34 -3.17
CA ILE A 208 9.99 24.86 -1.87
C ILE A 208 9.44 23.46 -1.58
N PHE A 209 8.18 23.19 -1.91
CA PHE A 209 7.56 21.88 -1.77
C PHE A 209 8.32 20.82 -2.57
N GLN A 210 8.53 21.04 -3.87
CA GLN A 210 9.26 20.12 -4.75
C GLN A 210 10.70 19.86 -4.30
N PHE A 211 11.40 20.90 -3.83
CA PHE A 211 12.75 20.73 -3.26
C PHE A 211 12.73 19.92 -1.98
N GLY A 212 11.74 20.15 -1.12
CA GLY A 212 11.56 19.40 0.12
C GLY A 212 11.19 17.94 -0.13
N ASP A 213 10.40 17.65 -1.16
CA ASP A 213 9.94 16.30 -1.49
C ASP A 213 11.06 15.41 -2.06
N LYS A 214 12.05 16.04 -2.71
CA LYS A 214 13.29 15.35 -3.15
C LYS A 214 14.25 15.03 -2.00
N LYS A 215 14.03 15.56 -0.79
CA LYS A 215 14.85 15.25 0.38
C LYS A 215 14.30 14.00 1.06
N GLN A 216 15.18 13.29 1.76
CA GLN A 216 14.75 12.15 2.57
C GLN A 216 13.70 12.59 3.60
N PRO A 217 12.67 11.76 3.85
CA PRO A 217 11.68 12.04 4.88
C PRO A 217 12.35 12.12 6.25
N GLU A 218 11.73 12.85 7.18
CA GLU A 218 12.21 12.93 8.56
C GLU A 218 12.07 11.59 9.29
N LYS A 219 11.02 10.84 8.95
CA LYS A 219 10.75 9.51 9.46
C LYS A 219 10.17 8.65 8.35
N LEU A 220 10.70 7.44 8.23
CA LEU A 220 10.16 6.38 7.41
C LEU A 220 10.42 5.06 8.15
N ASN A 221 9.37 4.54 8.78
CA ASN A 221 9.38 3.22 9.41
C ASN A 221 8.40 2.31 8.66
N LEU A 222 8.89 1.12 8.33
CA LEU A 222 8.20 0.12 7.53
C LEU A 222 8.13 -1.18 8.32
N GLY A 223 7.29 -1.22 9.35
CA GLY A 223 7.15 -2.38 10.24
C GLY A 223 8.41 -2.72 11.04
N GLY A 224 9.32 -1.77 11.24
CA GLY A 224 10.58 -1.95 11.95
C GLY A 224 11.71 -2.58 11.12
N PHE A 225 11.50 -2.87 9.83
CA PHE A 225 12.51 -3.51 8.99
C PHE A 225 13.52 -2.49 8.44
N GLN A 226 14.81 -2.70 8.68
CA GLN A 226 15.88 -1.84 8.19
C GLN A 226 16.33 -2.22 6.78
N ASN A 227 16.40 -3.52 6.50
CA ASN A 227 16.92 -4.10 5.27
C ASN A 227 16.08 -5.28 4.80
N PHE A 228 16.23 -5.67 3.53
CA PHE A 228 15.43 -6.73 2.93
C PHE A 228 15.57 -8.08 3.66
N ARG A 229 16.73 -8.39 4.25
CA ARG A 229 16.94 -9.63 5.01
C ARG A 229 15.99 -9.72 6.20
N GLU A 230 15.82 -8.64 6.96
CA GLU A 230 14.88 -8.59 8.09
C GLU A 230 13.43 -8.74 7.62
N LEU A 231 13.06 -8.08 6.53
CA LEU A 231 11.75 -8.27 5.91
C LEU A 231 11.53 -9.73 5.51
N ILE A 232 12.50 -10.36 4.86
CA ILE A 232 12.41 -11.78 4.46
C ILE A 232 12.25 -12.71 5.67
N TYR A 233 12.95 -12.45 6.78
CA TYR A 233 12.73 -13.21 8.01
C TYR A 233 11.32 -13.01 8.58
N GLY A 234 10.79 -11.79 8.52
CA GLY A 234 9.39 -11.50 8.84
C GLY A 234 8.42 -12.31 7.99
N MET A 235 8.64 -12.33 6.67
CA MET A 235 7.83 -13.10 5.71
C MET A 235 7.90 -14.61 5.97
N GLU A 236 9.09 -15.15 6.22
CA GLU A 236 9.29 -16.56 6.54
C GLU A 236 8.52 -16.96 7.81
N ASN A 237 8.58 -16.14 8.85
CA ASN A 237 7.85 -16.38 10.09
C ASN A 237 6.32 -16.40 9.88
N LYS A 238 5.79 -15.56 8.99
CA LYS A 238 4.37 -15.57 8.63
C LYS A 238 3.98 -16.81 7.85
N LEU A 239 4.78 -17.19 6.85
CA LEU A 239 4.55 -18.41 6.07
C LEU A 239 4.56 -19.67 6.95
N LYS A 240 5.50 -19.77 7.91
CA LYS A 240 5.55 -20.91 8.85
C LYS A 240 4.28 -21.02 9.70
N LYS A 241 3.76 -19.89 10.20
CA LYS A 241 2.52 -19.85 10.99
C LYS A 241 1.27 -20.22 10.18
N ALA A 242 1.27 -19.94 8.88
CA ALA A 242 0.14 -20.27 8.01
C ALA A 242 0.12 -21.75 7.58
N SER A 243 1.23 -22.47 7.72
CA SER A 243 1.36 -23.90 7.40
C SER A 243 1.09 -24.85 8.57
N THR A 244 0.92 -24.30 9.78
CA THR A 244 0.54 -25.01 11.02
C THR A 244 -0.93 -24.81 11.31
#